data_AF-A0A8T4UNQ4-F1
#
_entry.id   AF-A0A8T4UNQ4-F1
#
_cell.length_a   1.000
_cell.length_b   1.000
_cell.length_c   1.000
_cell.angle_alpha   90.00
_cell.angle_beta   90.00
_cell.angle_gamma   90.00
#
_symmetry.space_group_name_H-M   'P 1'
#
loop_
_entity.id
_entity.type
_entity.pdbx_description
1 polymer ?
#
loop_
_entity_poly.entity_id
_entity_poly.type
_entity_poly.pdbx_seq_one_letter_code
_entity_poly.pdbx_strand_id
1 'polypeptide(L)' 'MISSSKENNNPDFPIKTCNDTTKEIGVIELRYGEPKLYSEGECVIIQGNSREDFIKYNDLLSYMLLEVIE' A
#
# COMPACT_ATOMS: atom_id res chain seq x y z
N MET A 1 13.80 15.16 -20.18
CA MET A 1 12.69 16.08 -20.45
C MET A 1 11.47 15.60 -19.69
N ILE A 2 10.99 16.45 -18.78
CA ILE A 2 9.65 16.54 -18.17
C ILE A 2 9.04 15.25 -17.59
N SER A 3 9.21 15.15 -16.27
CA SER A 3 8.34 14.44 -15.33
C SER A 3 6.88 14.86 -15.49
N SER A 4 5.95 13.91 -15.57
CA SER A 4 4.53 14.08 -15.24
C SER A 4 3.84 12.71 -15.29
N SER A 5 3.85 11.99 -14.17
CA SER A 5 2.82 11.01 -13.84
C SER A 5 1.48 11.76 -13.80
N LYS A 6 0.69 11.66 -14.87
CA LYS A 6 -0.70 12.12 -14.87
C LYS A 6 -1.44 11.34 -13.80
N GLU A 7 -1.72 12.00 -12.67
CA GLU A 7 -2.73 11.56 -11.73
C GLU A 7 -4.08 11.49 -12.45
N ASN A 8 -4.50 10.28 -12.82
CA ASN A 8 -5.89 9.99 -13.16
C ASN A 8 -6.68 9.93 -11.85
N ASN A 9 -6.79 11.05 -11.15
CA ASN A 9 -7.66 11.18 -9.99
C ASN A 9 -9.09 11.37 -10.52
N ASN A 10 -9.81 10.27 -10.72
CA ASN A 10 -11.26 10.33 -10.86
C ASN A 10 -11.82 10.91 -9.55
N PRO A 11 -12.55 12.04 -9.57
CA PRO A 11 -13.09 12.65 -8.36
C PRO A 11 -14.01 11.70 -7.58
N ASP A 12 -14.63 10.72 -8.26
CA ASP A 12 -15.47 9.70 -7.63
C ASP A 12 -14.65 8.59 -6.92
N PHE A 13 -13.38 8.42 -7.32
CA PHE A 13 -12.47 7.40 -6.81
C PHE A 13 -11.05 7.97 -6.65
N PRO A 14 -10.83 8.86 -5.66
CA PRO A 14 -9.53 9.47 -5.46
C PRO A 14 -8.49 8.40 -5.06
N ILE A 15 -7.30 8.48 -5.65
CA ILE A 15 -6.19 7.64 -5.23
C ILE A 15 -5.75 8.11 -3.85
N LYS A 16 -5.70 7.18 -2.89
CA LYS A 16 -5.24 7.46 -1.52
C LYS A 16 -3.82 6.96 -1.33
N THR A 17 -3.02 7.77 -0.65
CA THR A 17 -1.62 7.50 -0.31
C THR A 17 -1.46 7.52 1.21
N CYS A 18 -0.31 7.11 1.73
CA CYS A 18 -0.04 7.19 3.17
C CYS A 18 -0.16 8.62 3.73
N ASN A 19 -0.02 9.65 2.90
CA ASN A 19 -0.20 11.05 3.32
C ASN A 19 -1.66 11.40 3.63
N ASP A 20 -2.60 10.58 3.15
CA ASP A 20 -4.03 10.74 3.42
C ASP A 20 -4.50 10.04 4.71
N THR A 21 -3.58 9.38 5.43
CA THR A 21 -3.95 8.61 6.62
C THR A 21 -4.38 9.51 7.78
N THR A 22 -5.38 9.02 8.51
CA THR A 22 -5.85 9.62 9.77
C THR A 22 -6.11 8.51 10.78
N LYS A 23 -6.44 8.85 12.03
CA LYS A 23 -6.83 7.86 13.05
C LYS A 23 -8.08 7.04 12.68
N GLU A 24 -8.85 7.51 11.71
CA GLU A 24 -10.12 6.91 11.28
C GLU A 24 -10.02 6.28 9.90
N ILE A 25 -8.99 6.65 9.13
CA ILE A 25 -8.77 6.22 7.75
C ILE A 25 -7.38 5.61 7.64
N GLY A 26 -7.33 4.27 7.67
CA GLY A 26 -6.14 3.51 7.32
C GLY A 26 -5.97 3.40 5.80
N VAL A 27 -4.73 3.34 5.35
CA VAL A 27 -4.40 3.18 3.91
C VAL A 27 -3.48 1.98 3.73
N ILE A 28 -3.73 1.18 2.70
CA ILE A 28 -2.79 0.18 2.20
C ILE A 28 -2.17 0.74 0.92
N GLU A 29 -0.88 1.07 0.97
CA GLU A 29 -0.15 1.61 -0.18
C GLU A 29 0.79 0.57 -0.77
N LEU A 30 0.73 0.39 -2.10
CA LEU A 30 1.65 -0.48 -2.84
C LEU A 30 2.82 0.36 -3.38
N ARG A 31 4.06 -0.03 -3.05
CA ARG A 31 5.28 0.68 -3.49
C ARG A 31 6.23 -0.23 -4.26
N TYR A 32 6.90 0.32 -5.27
CA TYR A 32 8.02 -0.36 -5.92
C TYR A 32 9.29 -0.23 -5.07
N GLY A 33 10.01 -1.33 -4.84
CA GLY A 33 11.29 -1.31 -4.13
C GLY A 33 11.72 -2.68 -3.58
N GLU A 34 12.60 -2.68 -2.58
CA GLU A 34 12.99 -3.90 -1.87
C GLU A 34 11.76 -4.57 -1.24
N PRO A 35 11.57 -5.89 -1.37
CA PRO A 35 10.33 -6.53 -0.96
C PRO A 35 10.16 -6.58 0.56
N LYS A 36 9.14 -5.91 1.10
CA LYS A 36 8.83 -5.88 2.55
C LYS A 36 7.38 -5.48 2.81
N LEU A 37 6.86 -5.93 3.95
CA LEU A 37 5.60 -5.48 4.53
C LEU A 37 5.91 -4.76 5.85
N TYR A 38 5.42 -3.54 6.00
CA TYR A 38 5.65 -2.73 7.19
C TYR A 38 4.58 -1.64 7.33
N SER A 39 4.51 -1.01 8.50
CA SER A 39 3.57 0.07 8.78
C SER A 39 4.27 1.35 9.18
N GLU A 40 3.72 2.48 8.76
CA GLU A 40 4.11 3.83 9.15
C GLU A 40 2.86 4.53 9.70
N GLY A 41 2.67 4.49 11.03
CA GLY A 41 1.43 4.96 11.65
C GLY A 41 0.21 4.16 11.19
N GLU A 42 -0.81 4.85 10.68
CA GLU A 42 -2.05 4.25 10.16
C GLU A 42 -1.93 3.83 8.68
N CYS A 43 -0.73 3.87 8.10
CA CYS A 43 -0.47 3.36 6.77
C CYS A 43 0.23 2.00 6.81
N VAL A 44 -0.34 1.02 6.12
CA VAL A 44 0.33 -0.25 5.82
C VAL A 44 0.92 -0.14 4.42
N ILE A 45 2.18 -0.53 4.29
CA ILE A 45 2.93 -0.44 3.03
C ILE A 45 3.34 -1.85 2.61
N ILE A 46 2.90 -2.25 1.43
CA ILE A 46 3.42 -3.43 0.73
C ILE A 46 4.41 -2.95 -0.32
N GLN A 47 5.69 -3.23 -0.10
CA GLN A 47 6.75 -2.92 -1.04
C GLN A 47 7.18 -4.18 -1.79
N GLY A 48 7.35 -4.09 -3.11
CA GLY A 48 7.77 -5.22 -3.95
C GLY A 48 8.46 -4.76 -5.24
N ASN A 49 9.17 -5.67 -5.92
CA ASN A 49 9.76 -5.40 -7.23
C ASN A 49 9.17 -6.25 -8.36
N SER A 50 8.39 -7.26 -7.99
CA SER A 50 7.72 -8.19 -8.88
C SER A 50 6.26 -8.36 -8.50
N ARG A 51 5.45 -8.88 -9.42
CA ARG A 51 4.05 -9.21 -9.15
C ARG A 51 3.94 -10.25 -8.04
N GLU A 52 4.86 -11.20 -8.03
CA GLU A 52 4.94 -12.28 -7.05
C GLU A 52 5.16 -11.74 -5.63
N ASP A 53 5.98 -10.69 -5.46
CA ASP A 53 6.15 -10.02 -4.16
C ASP A 53 4.83 -9.43 -3.66
N PHE A 54 4.13 -8.68 -4.52
CA PHE A 54 2.87 -8.04 -4.14
C PHE A 54 1.81 -9.06 -3.73
N ILE A 55 1.71 -10.19 -4.44
CA ILE A 55 0.80 -11.28 -4.06
C ILE A 55 1.20 -11.86 -2.71
N LYS A 56 2.47 -12.24 -2.55
CA LYS A 56 2.97 -12.86 -1.32
C LYS A 56 2.73 -12.00 -0.08
N TYR A 57 3.04 -10.71 -0.16
CA TYR A 57 2.88 -9.81 0.98
C TYR A 57 1.43 -9.37 1.21
N ASN A 58 0.60 -9.36 0.18
CA ASN A 58 -0.84 -9.17 0.35
C ASN A 58 -1.49 -10.34 1.10
N ASP A 59 -1.09 -11.57 0.78
CA ASP A 59 -1.55 -12.77 1.49
C ASP A 59 -1.08 -12.75 2.95
N LEU A 60 0.19 -12.38 3.18
CA LEU A 60 0.74 -12.22 4.53
C LEU A 60 -0.03 -11.18 5.34
N LEU A 61 -0.31 -10.00 4.75
CA LEU A 61 -1.12 -8.96 5.37
C LEU A 61 -2.52 -9.47 5.74
N SER A 62 -3.15 -10.21 4.83
CA SER A 62 -4.48 -10.77 5.06
C SER A 62 -4.48 -11.72 6.25
N TYR A 63 -3.46 -12.57 6.38
CA TYR A 63 -3.33 -13.48 7.52
C TYR A 63 -3.05 -12.74 8.85
N MET A 64 -2.23 -11.70 8.83
CA MET A 64 -1.98 -10.85 10.01
C MET A 64 -3.27 -10.14 10.47
N LEU A 65 -4.03 -9.55 9.54
CA LEU A 65 -5.29 -8.85 9.85
C LEU A 65 -6.37 -9.78 10.39
N LEU A 66 -6.33 -11.06 10.00
CA LEU A 66 -7.23 -12.10 10.47
C LEU A 66 -6.68 -12.83 11.70
N GLU A 67 -5.55 -12.40 12.26
CA GLU A 67 -4.88 -13.00 13.41
C GLU A 67 -4.60 -14.50 13.24
N VAL A 68 -4.38 -14.94 12.00
CA VAL A 68 -4.00 -16.33 11.68
C VAL A 68 -2.52 -16.57 11.96
N ILE A 69 -1.72 -15.51 11.85
CA ILE A 69 -0.27 -15.48 12.12
C ILE A 69 0.08 -14.17 12.84
N GLU A 70 1.15 -14.18 13.63
CA GLU A 70 1.74 -13.01 14.32
C GLU A 70 2.88 -12.38 13.50
#